data_AF-A0A2H6NH53-F1
#
_entry.id   AF-A0A2H6NH53-F1
#
_cell.length_a   1.000
_cell.length_b   1.000
_cell.length_c   1.000
_cell.angle_alpha   90.00
_cell.angle_beta   90.00
_cell.angle_gamma   90.00
#
_symmetry.space_group_name_H-M   'P 1'
#
loop_
_entity.id
_entity.type
_entity.pdbx_description
1 polymer ?
#
loop_
_entity_poly.entity_id
_entity_poly.type
_entity_poly.pdbx_seq_one_letter_code
_entity_poly.pdbx_strand_id
1 'polypeptide(L)'
;DPALREKYGITLDHTSKIFQNLNGAIEEVVLKFEQTRVRARNVAYDTLPVVVHGNGPTKLQLNYLGNYIPNAWTYEGGCEVCDDDLLDMSDIPEESYPRVLLGVFIEKPIPFLPQFLQRLLTLDYPYSHLSLFIHNHEVYH
;
A
#
# COMPACT_ATOMS: atom_id res chain seq x y z
N ASP A 1 -36.28 -3.73 -17.93
CA ASP A 1 -37.41 -4.56 -18.36
C ASP A 1 -37.58 -5.74 -17.40
N PRO A 2 -38.66 -5.78 -16.60
CA PRO A 2 -38.97 -6.89 -15.70
C PRO A 2 -39.07 -8.24 -16.41
N ALA A 3 -39.60 -8.28 -17.64
CA ALA A 3 -39.78 -9.51 -18.39
C ALA A 3 -38.44 -10.14 -18.79
N LEU A 4 -37.45 -9.31 -19.15
CA LEU A 4 -36.09 -9.79 -19.42
C LEU A 4 -35.38 -10.29 -18.15
N ARG A 5 -35.60 -9.64 -17.00
CA ARG A 5 -35.01 -10.09 -15.72
C ARG A 5 -35.54 -11.45 -15.30
N GLU A 6 -36.85 -11.66 -15.41
CA GLU A 6 -37.48 -12.94 -15.10
C GLU A 6 -37.03 -14.02 -16.07
N LYS A 7 -37.06 -13.74 -17.39
CA LYS A 7 -36.64 -14.68 -18.43
C LYS A 7 -35.23 -15.22 -18.23
N TYR A 8 -34.29 -14.38 -17.77
CA TYR A 8 -32.88 -14.77 -17.60
C TYR A 8 -32.46 -14.97 -16.14
N GLY A 9 -33.39 -14.93 -15.17
CA GLY A 9 -33.08 -15.13 -13.76
C GLY A 9 -32.12 -14.09 -13.18
N ILE A 10 -32.20 -12.83 -13.62
CA ILE A 10 -31.29 -11.76 -13.21
C ILE A 10 -31.67 -11.25 -11.81
N THR A 11 -30.76 -11.45 -10.86
CA THR A 11 -30.89 -11.03 -9.46
C THR A 11 -29.78 -10.06 -9.05
N LEU A 12 -29.96 -9.41 -7.90
CA LEU A 12 -28.96 -8.54 -7.29
C LEU A 12 -28.61 -9.09 -5.90
N ASP A 13 -27.35 -8.94 -5.51
CA ASP A 13 -26.87 -9.31 -4.19
C ASP A 13 -27.18 -8.20 -3.17
N HIS A 14 -28.42 -8.18 -2.68
CA HIS A 14 -28.93 -7.12 -1.83
C HIS A 14 -28.29 -7.05 -0.43
N THR A 15 -27.64 -8.12 0.02
CA THR A 15 -27.06 -8.22 1.37
C THR A 15 -25.56 -8.47 1.36
N SER A 16 -24.90 -8.19 0.23
CA SER A 16 -23.44 -8.26 0.07
C SER A 16 -22.85 -9.64 0.42
N LYS A 17 -23.56 -10.73 0.09
CA LYS A 17 -23.08 -12.10 0.33
C LYS A 17 -21.87 -12.44 -0.54
N ILE A 18 -21.83 -11.86 -1.74
CA ILE A 18 -20.82 -12.07 -2.76
C ILE A 18 -20.07 -10.75 -2.99
N PHE A 19 -20.79 -9.65 -3.23
CA PHE A 19 -20.22 -8.38 -3.67
C PHE A 19 -20.40 -7.29 -2.61
N GLN A 20 -19.30 -6.77 -2.08
CA GLN A 20 -19.29 -5.57 -1.25
C GLN A 20 -18.82 -4.38 -2.06
N ASN A 21 -19.75 -3.50 -2.46
CA ASN A 21 -19.42 -2.19 -2.98
C ASN A 21 -19.17 -1.23 -1.81
N LEU A 22 -18.08 -0.47 -1.83
CA LEU A 22 -17.72 0.40 -0.71
C LEU A 22 -18.45 1.76 -0.75
N ASN A 23 -18.77 2.29 -1.93
CA ASN A 23 -19.38 3.61 -2.04
C ASN A 23 -20.76 3.63 -1.38
N GLY A 24 -20.93 4.47 -0.34
CA GLY A 24 -22.16 4.55 0.45
C GLY A 24 -22.32 3.48 1.54
N ALA A 25 -21.33 2.59 1.73
CA ALA A 25 -21.38 1.50 2.70
C ALA A 25 -20.07 1.30 3.48
N ILE A 26 -19.18 2.31 3.51
CA ILE A 26 -17.87 2.21 4.20
C ILE A 26 -18.05 1.87 5.69
N GLU A 27 -19.01 2.52 6.36
CA GLU A 27 -19.26 2.34 7.80
C GLU A 27 -19.78 0.93 8.15
N GLU A 28 -20.27 0.19 7.16
CA GLU A 28 -20.75 -1.18 7.34
C GLU A 28 -19.61 -2.21 7.25
N VAL A 29 -18.40 -1.83 6.83
CA VAL A 29 -17.33 -2.78 6.51
C VAL A 29 -16.22 -2.71 7.55
N VAL A 30 -15.92 -3.86 8.16
CA VAL A 30 -14.81 -4.02 9.10
C VAL A 30 -13.88 -5.16 8.68
N LEU A 31 -12.61 -5.10 9.09
CA LEU A 31 -11.68 -6.21 8.95
C LEU A 31 -12.01 -7.31 9.96
N LYS A 32 -12.12 -8.55 9.47
CA LYS A 32 -12.22 -9.76 10.27
C LYS A 32 -10.92 -10.53 10.13
N PHE A 33 -10.13 -10.53 11.19
CA PHE A 33 -8.89 -11.29 11.28
C PHE A 33 -9.20 -12.76 11.61
N GLU A 34 -8.57 -13.66 10.86
CA GLU A 34 -8.37 -15.06 11.17
C GLU A 34 -6.86 -15.28 11.37
N GLN A 35 -6.43 -16.48 11.78
CA GLN A 35 -5.01 -16.75 12.08
C GLN A 35 -4.08 -16.45 10.90
N THR A 36 -4.46 -16.93 9.71
CA THR A 36 -3.63 -16.92 8.50
C THR A 36 -4.25 -16.14 7.34
N ARG A 37 -5.32 -15.36 7.59
CA ARG A 37 -5.95 -14.51 6.57
C ARG A 37 -6.82 -13.43 7.20
N VAL A 38 -7.16 -12.43 6.40
CA VAL A 38 -8.08 -11.34 6.76
C VAL A 38 -9.20 -11.26 5.73
N ARG A 39 -10.42 -11.00 6.18
CA ARG A 39 -11.60 -10.83 5.32
C ARG A 39 -12.32 -9.53 5.65
N ALA A 40 -13.12 -9.04 4.71
CA ALA A 40 -14.11 -8.02 5.00
C ALA A 40 -15.34 -8.69 5.64
N ARG A 41 -15.92 -8.04 6.64
CA ARG A 41 -17.25 -8.36 7.19
C ARG A 41 -18.16 -7.15 7.02
N ASN A 42 -19.33 -7.37 6.44
CA ASN A 42 -20.40 -6.39 6.47
C ASN A 42 -21.18 -6.58 7.79
N VAL A 43 -21.17 -5.59 8.68
CA VAL A 43 -21.82 -5.67 9.99
C VAL A 43 -23.31 -5.37 9.94
N ALA A 44 -23.81 -4.73 8.88
CA ALA A 44 -25.23 -4.44 8.72
C ALA A 44 -26.04 -5.70 8.37
N TYR A 45 -25.46 -6.61 7.58
CA TYR A 45 -26.11 -7.86 7.13
C TYR A 45 -25.48 -9.14 7.70
N ASP A 46 -24.44 -8.99 8.50
CA ASP A 46 -23.61 -10.08 9.02
C ASP A 46 -23.10 -11.05 7.93
N THR A 47 -22.57 -10.49 6.84
CA THR A 47 -22.05 -11.26 5.70
C THR A 47 -20.53 -11.14 5.59
N LEU A 48 -19.91 -12.16 4.98
CA LEU A 48 -18.49 -12.18 4.63
C LEU A 48 -18.37 -12.18 3.11
N PRO A 49 -18.37 -11.00 2.46
CA PRO A 49 -18.28 -10.88 1.01
C PRO A 49 -17.05 -11.60 0.45
N VAL A 50 -17.14 -11.96 -0.82
CA VAL A 50 -16.06 -12.61 -1.58
C VAL A 50 -15.29 -11.57 -2.39
N VAL A 51 -16.00 -10.61 -2.97
CA VAL A 51 -15.44 -9.51 -3.77
C VAL A 51 -15.64 -8.20 -3.02
N VAL A 52 -14.55 -7.45 -2.84
CA VAL A 52 -14.59 -6.08 -2.35
C VAL A 52 -14.31 -5.14 -3.51
N HIS A 53 -15.24 -4.24 -3.78
CA HIS A 53 -15.17 -3.29 -4.90
C HIS A 53 -15.15 -1.86 -4.37
N GLY A 54 -14.00 -1.22 -4.47
CA GLY A 54 -13.84 0.22 -4.19
C GLY A 54 -14.38 1.07 -5.33
N ASN A 55 -15.70 1.08 -5.55
CA ASN A 55 -16.35 1.91 -6.57
C ASN A 55 -16.39 3.40 -6.18
N GLY A 56 -16.46 4.30 -7.16
CA GLY A 56 -16.56 5.75 -6.89
C GLY A 56 -15.38 6.30 -6.06
N PRO A 57 -15.62 7.21 -5.10
CA PRO A 57 -14.58 7.89 -4.33
C PRO A 57 -14.05 7.05 -3.15
N THR A 58 -13.95 5.73 -3.29
CA THR A 58 -13.58 4.80 -2.19
C THR A 58 -12.26 4.06 -2.39
N LYS A 59 -11.43 4.54 -3.33
CA LYS A 59 -10.16 3.90 -3.69
C LYS A 59 -9.17 3.85 -2.52
N LEU A 60 -9.12 4.91 -1.69
CA LEU A 60 -8.25 4.93 -0.51
C LEU A 60 -8.69 3.92 0.55
N GLN A 61 -10.00 3.73 0.75
CA GLN A 61 -10.52 2.69 1.63
C GLN A 61 -10.21 1.30 1.10
N LEU A 62 -10.31 1.08 -0.22
CA LEU A 62 -9.89 -0.18 -0.82
C LEU A 62 -8.39 -0.44 -0.64
N ASN A 63 -7.54 0.58 -0.82
CA ASN A 63 -6.09 0.46 -0.57
C ASN A 63 -5.81 0.07 0.88
N TYR A 64 -6.51 0.69 1.84
CA TYR A 64 -6.41 0.31 3.25
C TYR A 64 -6.78 -1.16 3.49
N LEU A 65 -7.91 -1.63 2.94
CA LEU A 65 -8.32 -3.03 3.07
C LEU A 65 -7.33 -3.99 2.39
N GLY A 66 -6.75 -3.58 1.25
CA GLY A 66 -5.78 -4.35 0.48
C GLY A 66 -4.45 -4.58 1.20
N ASN A 67 -4.09 -3.75 2.19
CA ASN A 67 -2.93 -4.00 3.06
C ASN A 67 -3.10 -5.26 3.94
N TYR A 68 -4.30 -5.82 4.02
CA TYR A 68 -4.61 -6.98 4.86
C TYR A 68 -5.24 -8.12 4.07
N ILE A 69 -6.30 -7.83 3.30
CA ILE A 69 -7.12 -8.83 2.62
C ILE A 69 -6.45 -9.29 1.31
N PRO A 70 -6.40 -10.60 1.01
CA PRO A 70 -6.77 -11.70 1.89
C PRO A 70 -5.65 -12.10 2.85
N ASN A 71 -4.39 -11.88 2.48
CA ASN A 71 -3.23 -12.33 3.25
C ASN A 71 -2.01 -11.41 3.10
N ALA A 72 -2.17 -10.17 2.61
CA ALA A 72 -1.05 -9.23 2.53
C ALA A 72 -0.41 -8.98 3.90
N TRP A 73 -1.23 -8.97 4.95
CA TRP A 73 -0.78 -9.01 6.34
C TRP A 73 -1.70 -9.89 7.19
N THR A 74 -1.13 -10.79 7.99
CA THR A 74 -1.85 -11.75 8.85
C THR A 74 -1.31 -11.73 10.28
N TYR A 75 -2.10 -12.22 11.25
CA TYR A 75 -1.70 -12.20 12.67
C TYR A 75 -0.47 -13.09 12.94
N GLU A 76 -0.45 -14.30 12.36
CA GLU A 76 0.66 -15.24 12.56
C GLU A 76 1.83 -14.98 11.59
N GLY A 77 1.56 -14.58 10.36
CA GLY A 77 2.58 -14.42 9.30
C GLY A 77 3.22 -13.02 9.22
N GLY A 78 2.63 -12.00 9.84
CA GLY A 78 3.04 -10.62 9.59
C GLY A 78 2.73 -10.23 8.15
N CYS A 79 3.62 -9.48 7.49
CA CYS A 79 3.44 -9.09 6.10
C CYS A 79 3.94 -10.19 5.16
N GLU A 80 3.06 -10.76 4.33
CA GLU A 80 3.42 -11.90 3.46
C GLU A 80 3.88 -11.46 2.06
N VAL A 81 3.74 -10.18 1.73
CA VAL A 81 4.07 -9.59 0.41
C VAL A 81 5.18 -8.54 0.50
N CYS A 82 5.76 -8.32 1.69
CA CYS A 82 6.76 -7.28 1.89
C CYS A 82 8.10 -7.59 1.19
N ASP A 83 8.38 -8.88 1.00
CA ASP A 83 9.56 -9.36 0.29
C ASP A 83 9.24 -9.72 -1.18
N ASP A 84 8.03 -9.39 -1.67
CA ASP A 84 7.68 -9.58 -3.08
C ASP A 84 8.61 -8.73 -3.95
N ASP A 85 9.26 -9.38 -4.92
CA ASP A 85 10.28 -8.78 -5.78
C ASP A 85 11.43 -8.08 -5.02
N LEU A 86 11.72 -8.52 -3.79
CA LEU A 86 12.87 -8.01 -3.03
C LEU A 86 14.17 -8.32 -3.76
N LEU A 87 14.86 -7.26 -4.18
CA LEU A 87 16.22 -7.35 -4.70
C LEU A 87 17.19 -7.33 -3.53
N ASP A 88 17.71 -8.49 -3.15
CA ASP A 88 18.81 -8.57 -2.20
C ASP A 88 20.10 -8.11 -2.90
N MET A 89 20.63 -6.97 -2.46
CA MET A 89 21.86 -6.40 -2.99
C MET A 89 23.08 -7.30 -2.74
N SER A 90 23.03 -8.16 -1.71
CA SER A 90 24.11 -9.11 -1.42
C SER A 90 24.18 -10.28 -2.41
N ASP A 91 23.12 -10.53 -3.16
CA ASP A 91 23.02 -11.60 -4.16
C ASP A 91 23.51 -11.17 -5.55
N ILE A 92 23.75 -9.88 -5.77
CA ILE A 92 24.19 -9.32 -7.06
C ILE A 92 25.54 -8.62 -6.94
N PRO A 93 26.35 -8.63 -8.01
CA PRO A 93 27.61 -7.89 -8.01
C PRO A 93 27.35 -6.37 -8.06
N GLU A 94 28.27 -5.60 -7.47
CA GLU A 94 28.17 -4.14 -7.32
C GLU A 94 27.89 -3.42 -8.65
N GLU A 95 28.49 -3.88 -9.75
CA GLU A 95 28.31 -3.29 -11.09
C GLU A 95 26.89 -3.42 -11.62
N SER A 96 26.09 -4.35 -11.06
CA SER A 96 24.68 -4.56 -11.40
C SER A 96 23.73 -3.78 -10.50
N TYR A 97 24.24 -3.05 -9.51
CA TYR A 97 23.41 -2.24 -8.63
C TYR A 97 22.65 -1.17 -9.44
N PRO A 98 21.39 -0.85 -9.09
CA PRO A 98 20.64 0.19 -9.80
C PRO A 98 21.32 1.56 -9.64
N ARG A 99 21.20 2.43 -10.66
CA ARG A 99 21.63 3.82 -10.49
C ARG A 99 20.57 4.60 -9.72
N VAL A 100 20.98 5.33 -8.69
CA VAL A 100 20.09 6.07 -7.79
C VAL A 100 20.41 7.56 -7.85
N LEU A 101 19.36 8.39 -7.92
CA LEU A 101 19.45 9.83 -7.71
C LEU A 101 19.04 10.14 -6.27
N LEU A 102 19.98 10.62 -5.47
CA LEU A 102 19.72 11.12 -4.13
C LEU A 102 19.42 12.62 -4.20
N GLY A 103 18.16 12.98 -3.93
CA GLY A 103 17.72 14.37 -3.80
C GLY A 103 17.71 14.81 -2.33
N VAL A 104 18.50 15.83 -2.01
CA VAL A 104 18.55 16.47 -0.69
C VAL A 104 17.93 17.86 -0.79
N PHE A 105 16.92 18.14 0.02
CA PHE A 105 16.17 19.40 0.01
C PHE A 105 16.26 20.08 1.37
N ILE A 106 16.89 21.25 1.41
CA ILE A 106 17.08 22.08 2.60
C ILE A 106 16.22 23.33 2.41
N GLU A 107 14.94 23.20 2.79
CA GLU A 107 13.91 24.22 2.55
C GLU A 107 13.75 25.21 3.70
N LYS A 108 14.34 24.90 4.86
CA LYS A 108 14.28 25.67 6.10
C LYS A 108 15.58 25.47 6.89
N PRO A 109 15.93 26.35 7.84
CA PRO A 109 17.08 26.13 8.70
C PRO A 109 16.87 24.85 9.50
N ILE A 110 17.83 23.92 9.39
CA ILE A 110 17.80 22.65 10.12
C ILE A 110 19.03 22.53 11.01
N PRO A 111 18.86 22.17 12.30
CA PRO A 111 19.99 21.97 13.17
C PRO A 111 20.81 20.76 12.69
N PHE A 112 22.12 20.80 12.95
CA PHE A 112 23.05 19.72 12.64
C PHE A 112 23.20 19.38 11.15
N LEU A 113 23.02 20.36 10.25
CA LEU A 113 23.23 20.18 8.81
C LEU A 113 24.62 19.62 8.47
N PRO A 114 25.74 20.09 9.06
CA PRO A 114 27.05 19.51 8.78
C PRO A 114 27.12 18.01 9.11
N GLN A 115 26.52 17.57 10.22
CA GLN A 115 26.47 16.17 10.63
C GLN A 115 25.59 15.36 9.68
N PHE A 116 24.47 15.91 9.21
CA PHE A 116 23.64 15.29 8.19
C PHE A 116 24.42 15.06 6.89
N LEU A 117 25.11 16.09 6.38
CA LEU A 117 25.93 15.98 5.17
C LEU A 117 27.07 14.97 5.35
N GLN A 118 27.67 14.93 6.54
CA GLN A 118 28.72 13.96 6.86
C GLN A 118 28.19 12.52 6.87
N ARG A 119 26.94 12.29 7.27
CA ARG A 119 26.28 10.97 7.18
C ARG A 119 26.00 10.54 5.74
N LEU A 120 25.84 11.47 4.80
CA LEU A 120 25.71 11.10 3.38
C LEU A 120 26.99 10.42 2.86
N LEU A 121 28.15 10.77 3.43
CA LEU A 121 29.44 10.14 3.14
C LEU A 121 29.60 8.76 3.79
N THR A 122 28.61 8.28 4.54
CA THR A 122 28.64 6.94 5.16
C THR A 122 27.50 6.06 4.66
N LEU A 123 26.83 6.45 3.58
CA LEU A 123 25.84 5.60 2.91
C LEU A 123 26.54 4.35 2.37
N ASP A 124 26.01 3.18 2.72
CA ASP A 124 26.49 1.88 2.24
C ASP A 124 25.91 1.62 0.84
N TYR A 125 26.36 2.43 -0.12
CA TYR A 125 25.98 2.32 -1.53
C TYR A 125 27.12 2.84 -2.42
N PRO A 126 27.40 2.20 -3.57
CA PRO A 126 28.48 2.61 -4.45
C PRO A 126 28.30 4.03 -4.98
N TYR A 127 29.28 4.91 -4.74
CA TYR A 127 29.25 6.28 -5.25
C TYR A 127 29.27 6.35 -6.78
N SER A 128 29.81 5.34 -7.46
CA SER A 128 29.76 5.20 -8.92
C SER A 128 28.34 5.02 -9.46
N HIS A 129 27.40 4.57 -8.62
CA HIS A 129 25.98 4.36 -8.95
C HIS A 129 25.07 5.42 -8.32
N LEU A 130 25.63 6.39 -7.59
CA LEU A 130 24.87 7.44 -6.90
C LEU A 130 25.09 8.80 -7.56
N SER A 131 24.00 9.44 -7.96
CA SER A 131 23.98 10.85 -8.35
C SER A 131 23.42 11.68 -7.21
N LEU A 132 24.03 12.82 -6.90
CA LEU A 132 23.60 13.69 -5.81
C LEU A 132 23.08 15.02 -6.37
N PHE A 133 21.87 15.38 -5.96
CA PHE A 133 21.28 16.70 -6.18
C PHE A 133 20.98 17.34 -4.82
N ILE A 134 21.50 18.56 -4.59
CA ILE A 134 21.23 19.32 -3.38
C ILE A 134 20.55 20.64 -3.75
N HIS A 135 19.34 20.83 -3.23
CA HIS A 135 18.66 22.13 -3.21
C HIS A 135 18.77 22.74 -1.81
N ASN A 136 19.27 23.97 -1.73
CA ASN A 136 19.29 24.76 -0.50
C ASN A 136 18.62 26.10 -0.76
N HIS A 137 17.46 26.32 -0.14
CA HIS A 137 16.75 27.59 -0.19
C HIS A 137 17.27 28.60 0.86
N GLU A 138 18.00 28.12 1.86
CA GLU A 138 18.46 28.93 2.98
C GLU A 138 19.79 29.62 2.71
N VAL A 139 19.84 30.93 2.99
CA VAL A 139 21.03 31.77 2.84
C VAL A 139 21.95 31.65 4.06
N TYR A 140 21.41 31.30 5.23
CA TYR A 140 22.12 31.20 6.50
C TYR A 140 21.73 29.91 7.25
N HIS A 141 22.72 29.24 7.84
CA HIS A 141 22.57 28.06 8.70
C HIS A 141 23.19 28.31 10.07
#